data_AF-M8CJX7-F1
#
_entry.id   AF-M8CJX7-F1
#
_cell.length_a   1.000
_cell.length_b   1.000
_cell.length_c   1.000
_cell.angle_alpha   90.00
_cell.angle_beta   90.00
_cell.angle_gamma   90.00
#
_symmetry.space_group_name_H-M   'P 1'
#
loop_
_entity.id
_entity.type
_entity.pdbx_description
1 polymer ?
#
loop_
_entity_poly.entity_id
_entity_poly.type
_entity_poly.pdbx_seq_one_letter_code
_entity_poly.pdbx_strand_id
1 'polypeptide(L)'
;MPKKDRERRKKNDVWVPPVITGRVKRISGPIYEETRGMLKIFLENVIRDAVTYTEHARRKTVTAMDVVYALKRQGRTLYGFGR
;
A
#
# COMPACT_ATOMS: atom_id res chain seq x y z
N MET A 1 14.20 -27.14 45.69
CA MET A 1 13.72 -25.74 45.50
C MET A 1 14.93 -24.83 45.61
N PRO A 2 15.24 -24.05 44.57
CA PRO A 2 14.87 -22.63 44.60
C PRO A 2 14.16 -22.19 43.32
N LYS A 3 13.03 -21.52 43.50
CA LYS A 3 12.25 -20.86 42.45
C LYS A 3 12.81 -19.46 42.27
N LYS A 4 13.50 -19.12 41.17
CA LYS A 4 13.80 -17.71 40.86
C LYS A 4 13.97 -17.30 39.39
N ASP A 5 13.67 -18.17 38.43
CA ASP A 5 13.86 -17.85 37.00
C ASP A 5 12.58 -17.58 36.21
N ARG A 6 11.48 -17.21 36.89
CA ARG A 6 10.20 -16.89 36.20
C ARG A 6 9.94 -15.38 36.06
N GLU A 7 10.74 -14.52 36.68
CA GLU A 7 10.45 -13.08 36.74
C GLU A 7 11.29 -12.25 35.75
N ARG A 8 12.28 -12.86 35.09
CA ARG A 8 13.17 -12.16 34.14
C ARG A 8 12.63 -12.06 32.71
N ARG A 9 11.51 -12.73 32.38
CA ARG A 9 10.91 -12.71 31.03
C ARG A 9 9.86 -11.62 30.80
N LYS A 10 9.53 -10.80 31.81
CA LYS A 10 8.56 -9.68 31.66
C LYS A 10 9.19 -8.31 31.41
N LYS A 11 10.52 -8.20 31.27
CA LYS A 11 11.21 -6.93 30.99
C LYS A 11 11.64 -6.73 29.54
N ASN A 12 11.32 -7.67 28.66
CA ASN A 12 11.66 -7.58 27.24
C ASN A 12 10.43 -7.45 26.34
N ASP A 13 9.29 -7.02 26.90
CA ASP A 13 8.27 -6.34 26.11
C ASP A 13 8.83 -4.95 25.78
N VAL A 14 9.81 -4.92 24.88
CA VAL A 14 10.17 -3.70 24.17
C VAL A 14 8.96 -3.39 23.32
N TRP A 15 8.02 -2.63 23.89
CA TRP A 15 7.00 -1.98 23.12
C TRP A 15 7.72 -0.94 22.27
N VAL A 16 8.16 -1.36 21.08
CA VAL A 16 8.63 -0.44 20.05
C VAL A 16 7.37 0.26 19.56
N PRO A 17 7.14 1.54 19.90
CA PRO A 17 6.01 2.27 19.32
C PRO A 17 6.13 2.18 17.79
N PRO A 18 5.04 1.98 17.05
CA PRO A 18 5.10 2.15 15.62
C PRO A 18 5.68 3.54 15.34
N VAL A 19 6.82 3.58 14.66
CA VAL A 19 7.37 4.82 14.13
C VAL A 19 6.29 5.40 13.24
N ILE A 20 5.72 6.54 13.64
CA ILE A 20 4.66 7.19 12.88
C ILE A 20 5.33 7.91 11.72
N THR A 21 5.58 7.20 10.62
CA THR A 21 6.08 7.78 9.38
C THR A 21 5.01 8.68 8.79
N GLY A 22 5.02 9.97 9.14
CA GLY A 22 4.18 11.00 8.53
C GLY A 22 3.24 11.77 9.47
N ARG A 23 3.67 12.21 10.65
CA ARG A 23 2.89 13.20 11.43
C ARG A 23 2.88 14.56 10.73
N VAL A 24 1.81 14.87 10.00
CA VAL A 24 1.55 16.23 9.47
C VAL A 24 0.64 16.97 10.44
N LYS A 25 1.12 18.12 10.98
CA LYS A 25 0.49 18.77 12.14
C LYS A 25 -0.67 19.70 11.78
N ARG A 26 -0.69 20.29 10.58
CA ARG A 26 -1.86 20.86 9.89
C ARG A 26 -1.62 20.85 8.38
N ILE A 27 -2.65 20.45 7.65
CA ILE A 27 -2.73 20.42 6.19
C ILE A 27 -3.73 21.54 5.84
N SER A 28 -3.32 22.54 5.05
CA SER A 28 -4.16 23.66 4.64
C SER A 28 -5.42 23.19 3.88
N GLY A 29 -6.51 23.98 3.93
CA GLY A 29 -7.80 23.67 3.30
C GLY A 29 -7.79 23.22 1.82
N PRO A 30 -6.95 23.77 0.92
CA PRO A 30 -6.97 23.38 -0.50
C PRO A 30 -6.39 21.99 -0.78
N ILE A 31 -5.76 21.35 0.22
CA ILE A 31 -5.10 20.06 0.02
C ILE A 31 -6.11 18.95 -0.27
N TYR A 32 -7.37 19.05 0.17
CA TYR A 32 -8.39 18.06 -0.22
C TYR A 32 -8.69 18.08 -1.73
N GLU A 33 -8.73 19.26 -2.35
CA GLU A 33 -8.97 19.38 -3.78
C GLU A 33 -7.72 18.98 -4.58
N GLU A 34 -6.55 19.42 -4.14
CA GLU A 34 -5.28 19.08 -4.77
C GLU A 34 -4.99 17.57 -4.70
N THR A 35 -5.18 16.94 -3.54
CA THR A 35 -4.98 15.49 -3.38
C THR A 35 -6.04 14.67 -4.13
N ARG A 36 -7.29 15.14 -4.21
CA ARG A 36 -8.30 14.51 -5.07
C ARG A 36 -7.91 14.57 -6.54
N GLY A 37 -7.35 15.70 -6.99
CA GLY A 37 -6.80 15.85 -8.33
C GLY A 37 -5.67 14.85 -8.60
N MET A 38 -4.71 14.75 -7.69
CA MET A 38 -3.60 13.79 -7.80
C MET A 38 -4.08 12.34 -7.79
N LEU A 39 -5.06 12.00 -6.94
CA LEU A 39 -5.63 10.65 -6.89
C LEU A 39 -6.36 10.29 -8.19
N LYS A 40 -7.10 11.24 -8.77
CA LYS A 40 -7.81 11.05 -10.04
C LYS A 40 -6.82 10.76 -11.17
N ILE A 41 -5.79 11.58 -11.32
CA ILE A 41 -4.77 11.40 -12.37
C ILE A 41 -4.05 10.05 -12.19
N PHE A 42 -3.73 9.69 -10.96
CA PHE A 42 -3.10 8.41 -10.67
C PHE A 42 -3.98 7.22 -11.09
N LEU A 43 -5.25 7.21 -10.70
CA LEU A 43 -6.19 6.15 -11.04
C LEU A 43 -6.43 6.07 -12.55
N GLU A 44 -6.58 7.20 -13.24
CA GLU A 44 -6.75 7.20 -14.69
C GLU A 44 -5.56 6.57 -15.42
N ASN A 45 -4.33 6.86 -14.98
CA ASN A 45 -3.13 6.29 -15.59
C ASN A 45 -3.04 4.77 -15.37
N VAL A 46 -3.32 4.30 -14.15
CA VAL A 46 -3.30 2.85 -13.83
C VAL A 46 -4.41 2.10 -14.56
N ILE A 47 -5.61 2.66 -14.62
CA ILE A 47 -6.76 2.03 -15.29
C ILE A 47 -6.55 1.95 -16.79
N ARG A 48 -6.02 3.01 -17.44
CA ARG A 48 -5.69 2.97 -18.88
C ARG A 48 -4.76 1.82 -19.20
N ASP A 49 -3.67 1.66 -18.44
CA ASP A 49 -2.72 0.58 -18.63
C ASP A 49 -3.35 -0.80 -18.35
N ALA A 50 -4.15 -0.93 -17.28
CA ALA A 50 -4.83 -2.18 -16.94
C ALA A 50 -5.86 -2.61 -18.00
N VAL A 51 -6.63 -1.67 -18.55
CA VAL A 51 -7.59 -1.93 -19.63
C VAL A 51 -6.87 -2.40 -20.89
N THR A 52 -5.75 -1.77 -21.27
CA THR A 52 -4.93 -2.23 -22.41
C THR A 52 -4.49 -3.69 -22.26
N TYR A 53 -4.09 -4.12 -21.06
CA TYR A 53 -3.74 -5.52 -20.81
C TYR A 53 -4.95 -6.47 -20.94
N THR A 54 -6.12 -6.05 -20.48
CA THR A 54 -7.35 -6.87 -20.59
C THR A 54 -7.85 -7.01 -22.02
N GLU A 55 -7.80 -5.92 -22.79
CA GLU A 55 -8.15 -5.90 -24.21
C GLU A 55 -7.18 -6.75 -25.03
N HIS A 56 -5.87 -6.65 -24.75
CA HIS A 56 -4.86 -7.49 -25.38
C HIS A 56 -5.12 -8.98 -25.14
N ALA A 57 -5.58 -9.34 -23.94
CA ALA A 57 -5.96 -10.70 -23.58
C ALA A 57 -7.38 -11.11 -24.02
N ARG A 58 -8.11 -10.24 -24.74
CA ARG A 58 -9.51 -10.43 -25.20
C ARG A 58 -10.48 -10.79 -24.07
N ARG A 59 -10.24 -10.27 -22.85
CA ARG A 59 -11.08 -10.49 -21.67
C ARG A 59 -11.95 -9.26 -21.42
N LYS A 60 -13.21 -9.46 -21.00
CA LYS A 60 -14.13 -8.39 -20.59
C LYS A 60 -14.01 -7.99 -19.12
N THR A 61 -13.23 -8.75 -18.35
CA THR A 61 -13.09 -8.58 -16.90
C THR A 61 -11.63 -8.30 -16.56
N VAL A 62 -11.40 -7.20 -15.85
CA VAL A 62 -10.09 -6.85 -15.30
C VAL A 62 -9.75 -7.80 -14.16
N THR A 63 -8.59 -8.44 -14.25
CA THR A 63 -8.08 -9.33 -13.20
C THR A 63 -7.05 -8.59 -12.35
N ALA A 64 -6.80 -9.09 -11.13
CA ALA A 64 -5.78 -8.52 -10.24
C ALA A 64 -4.39 -8.48 -10.90
N MET A 65 -4.07 -9.45 -11.75
CA MET A 65 -2.80 -9.50 -12.48
C MET A 65 -2.63 -8.35 -13.47
N ASP A 66 -3.70 -7.94 -14.15
CA ASP A 66 -3.65 -6.83 -15.11
C ASP A 66 -3.31 -5.52 -14.38
N VAL A 67 -3.83 -5.34 -13.16
CA VAL A 67 -3.51 -4.19 -12.29
C VAL A 67 -2.06 -4.28 -11.78
N VAL A 68 -1.62 -5.45 -11.34
CA VAL A 68 -0.22 -5.66 -10.89
C VAL A 68 0.77 -5.37 -12.02
N TYR A 69 0.45 -5.78 -13.25
CA TYR A 69 1.30 -5.50 -14.42
C TYR A 69 1.29 -4.02 -14.81
N ALA A 70 0.13 -3.36 -14.79
CA ALA A 70 0.03 -1.91 -14.99
C ALA A 70 0.88 -1.14 -13.95
N LEU A 71 0.82 -1.55 -12.68
CA LEU A 71 1.61 -0.95 -11.61
C LEU A 71 3.12 -1.23 -11.77
N LYS A 72 3.50 -2.44 -12.19
CA LYS A 72 4.89 -2.82 -12.48
C LYS A 72 5.47 -1.98 -13.62
N ARG A 73 4.69 -1.68 -14.66
CA ARG A 73 5.09 -0.79 -15.77
C ARG A 73 5.40 0.64 -15.28
N GLN A 74 4.69 1.11 -14.25
CA GLN A 74 4.92 2.42 -13.62
C GLN A 74 6.00 2.41 -12.52
N GLY A 75 6.72 1.29 -12.34
CA GLY A 75 7.75 1.14 -11.31
C GLY A 75 7.22 1.00 -9.88
N ARG A 76 5.91 0.80 -9.70
CA ARG A 76 5.24 0.67 -8.41
C ARG A 76 4.89 -0.80 -8.16
N THR A 77 5.83 -1.58 -7.63
CA THR A 77 5.59 -3.02 -7.44
C THR A 77 4.73 -3.27 -6.21
N LEU A 78 3.61 -3.97 -6.40
CA LEU A 78 2.71 -4.38 -5.32
C LEU A 78 2.99 -5.85 -4.95
N TYR A 79 3.46 -6.08 -3.73
CA TYR A 79 3.77 -7.42 -3.20
C TYR A 79 2.51 -8.09 -2.63
N GLY A 80 2.44 -9.43 -2.71
CA GLY A 80 1.33 -10.20 -2.13
C GLY A 80 0.15 -10.48 -3.06
N PHE A 81 0.27 -10.16 -4.36
CA PHE A 81 -0.77 -10.41 -5.38
C PHE A 81 -0.40 -11.52 -6.38
N GLY A 82 0.63 -12.32 -6.09
CA GLY A 82 0.94 -13.55 -6.83
C GLY A 82 0.12 -14.69 -6.24
N ARG A 83 -0.65 -15.39 -7.09
CA ARG A 83 -1.32 -16.63 -6.72
C ARG A 83 -0.32 -17.77 -6.65
#